data_AF-A0A945W1D1-F1
#
_entry.id   AF-A0A945W1D1-F1
#
_cell.length_a   1.000
_cell.length_b   1.000
_cell.length_c   1.000
_cell.angle_alpha   90.00
_cell.angle_beta   90.00
_cell.angle_gamma   90.00
#
_symmetry.space_group_name_H-M   'P 1'
#
loop_
_entity.id
_entity.type
_entity.pdbx_description
1 polymer ?
#
loop_
_entity_poly.entity_id
_entity_poly.type
_entity_poly.pdbx_seq_one_letter_code
_entity_poly.pdbx_strand_id
1 'polypeptide(L)' 'MSKVLTIRLPEDIENKIRIKVKLRHRSVSGQIKKYICEAMISEENPDLPLKFIRETLEGKAETKAGLGKEYKFSTIK' A
#
# COMPACT_ATOMS: atom_id res chain seq x y z
N MET A 1 9.70 11.11 -15.13
CA MET A 1 9.77 10.23 -16.32
C MET A 1 9.35 8.83 -15.93
N SER A 2 8.40 8.23 -16.64
CA SER A 2 8.01 6.83 -16.42
C SER A 2 8.96 5.92 -17.19
N LYS A 3 9.66 5.00 -16.50
CA LYS A 3 10.51 3.99 -17.13
C LYS A 3 9.78 2.64 -17.15
N VAL A 4 9.88 1.92 -18.26
CA VAL A 4 9.33 0.56 -18.41
C VAL A 4 10.35 -0.44 -17.87
N LEU A 5 9.92 -1.29 -16.93
CA LEU A 5 10.71 -2.37 -16.38
C LEU A 5 10.00 -3.69 -16.71
N THR A 6 10.69 -4.59 -17.40
CA THR A 6 10.18 -5.92 -17.72
C THR A 6 10.75 -6.92 -16.72
N ILE A 7 9.86 -7.63 -16.02
CA ILE A 7 10.22 -8.65 -15.03
C ILE A 7 9.63 -9.99 -15.45
N ARG A 8 10.39 -11.08 -15.32
CA ARG A 8 9.84 -12.43 -15.44
C ARG A 8 9.33 -12.85 -14.07
N LEU A 9 8.09 -13.33 -14.03
CA LEU A 9 7.43 -13.83 -12.83
C LEU A 9 7.03 -15.29 -13.07
N PRO A 10 7.11 -16.15 -12.05
CA PRO A 10 6.54 -17.49 -12.14
C PRO A 10 5.02 -17.41 -12.24
N GLU A 11 4.41 -18.34 -12.98
CA GLU A 11 2.96 -18.37 -13.25
C GLU A 11 2.10 -18.36 -11.98
N ASP A 12 2.56 -19.02 -10.91
CA ASP A 12 1.83 -19.07 -9.64
C ASP A 12 1.65 -17.67 -9.01
N ILE A 13 2.71 -16.86 -9.06
CA ILE A 13 2.70 -15.50 -8.54
C ILE A 13 1.88 -14.59 -9.45
N GLU A 14 1.97 -14.76 -10.77
CA GLU A 14 1.15 -14.00 -11.72
C GLU A 14 -0.35 -14.23 -11.46
N ASN A 15 -0.77 -15.49 -11.30
CA ASN A 15 -2.16 -15.85 -11.03
C ASN A 15 -2.66 -15.25 -9.71
N LYS A 16 -1.86 -15.34 -8.64
CA LYS A 16 -2.18 -14.71 -7.35
C LYS A 16 -2.36 -13.20 -7.47
N ILE A 17 -1.49 -12.53 -8.21
CA ILE A 17 -1.58 -11.08 -8.44
C ILE A 17 -2.84 -10.77 -9.25
N ARG A 18 -3.12 -11.49 -10.34
CA ARG A 18 -4.32 -11.27 -11.18
C ARG A 18 -5.62 -11.37 -10.38
N ILE A 19 -5.73 -12.34 -9.48
CA ILE A 19 -6.89 -12.48 -8.58
C ILE A 19 -7.02 -11.26 -7.67
N LYS A 20 -5.93 -10.85 -7.02
CA LYS A 20 -5.91 -9.67 -6.13
C LYS A 20 -6.24 -8.37 -6.86
N VAL A 21 -5.76 -8.23 -8.10
CA VAL A 21 -6.01 -7.08 -8.97
C VAL A 21 -7.49 -6.97 -9.31
N LYS A 22 -8.13 -8.09 -9.69
CA LYS A 22 -9.58 -8.15 -9.95
C LYS A 22 -10.39 -7.71 -8.73
N LEU A 23 -10.03 -8.19 -7.53
CA LEU A 23 -10.70 -7.83 -6.28
C LEU A 23 -10.53 -6.36 -5.88
N ARG A 24 -9.39 -5.74 -6.25
CA ARG A 24 -9.04 -4.37 -5.86
C ARG A 24 -9.39 -3.33 -6.93
N HIS A 25 -9.97 -3.74 -8.07
CA HIS A 25 -10.26 -2.89 -9.23
C HIS A 25 -9.06 -1.99 -9.64
N ARG A 26 -7.83 -2.50 -9.52
CA ARG A 26 -6.60 -1.79 -9.92
C ARG A 26 -6.03 -2.39 -11.21
N SER A 27 -5.00 -1.76 -11.78
CA SER A 27 -4.16 -2.37 -12.81
C SER A 27 -3.12 -3.32 -12.21
N VAL A 28 -2.67 -4.32 -12.97
CA VAL A 28 -1.62 -5.27 -12.55
C VAL A 28 -0.35 -4.54 -12.13
N SER A 29 0.13 -3.62 -12.98
CA SER A 29 1.31 -2.79 -12.69
C SER A 29 1.13 -1.92 -11.44
N GLY A 30 -0.07 -1.37 -11.23
CA GLY A 30 -0.38 -0.58 -10.04
C GLY A 30 -0.34 -1.40 -8.76
N GLN A 31 -0.81 -2.66 -8.82
CA GLN A 31 -0.77 -3.57 -7.67
C GLN A 31 0.65 -4.05 -7.37
N ILE A 32 1.46 -4.36 -8.39
CA ILE A 32 2.88 -4.71 -8.22
C ILE A 32 3.65 -3.54 -7.62
N LYS A 33 3.47 -2.33 -8.15
CA LYS A 33 4.08 -1.12 -7.59
C LYS A 33 3.73 -0.93 -6.12
N LYS A 34 2.46 -1.14 -5.75
CA LYS A 34 2.02 -1.05 -4.35
C LYS A 34 2.78 -2.05 -3.47
N TYR A 35 2.85 -3.31 -3.87
CA TYR A 35 3.57 -4.33 -3.10
C TYR A 35 5.06 -4.03 -2.95
N ILE A 36 5.72 -3.55 -4.00
CA ILE A 36 7.13 -3.15 -3.93
C ILE A 36 7.33 -2.00 -2.96
N CYS A 37 6.50 -0.95 -3.02
CA CYS A 37 6.59 0.15 -2.07
C CYS A 37 6.33 -0.31 -0.63
N GLU A 38 5.34 -1.17 -0.41
CA GLU A 38 5.06 -1.73 0.92
C GLU A 38 6.22 -2.58 1.45
N ALA A 39 6.85 -3.39 0.59
CA ALA A 39 8.01 -4.19 0.95
C ALA A 39 9.23 -3.34 1.31
N MET A 40 9.53 -2.30 0.51
CA MET A 40 10.63 -1.37 0.79
C MET A 40 10.44 -0.68 2.15
N ILE A 41 9.24 -0.16 2.43
CA ILE A 41 8.96 0.50 3.71
C ILE A 41 9.08 -0.50 4.87
N SER A 42 8.64 -1.74 4.68
CA SER A 42 8.74 -2.80 5.68
C SER A 42 10.20 -3.22 5.93
N GLU A 43 11.06 -3.16 4.92
CA GLU A 43 12.49 -3.46 5.06
C GLU A 43 13.23 -2.33 5.78
N GLU A 44 12.89 -1.08 5.49
CA GLU A 44 13.41 0.09 6.21
C GLU A 44 12.91 0.18 7.67
N ASN A 45 11.76 -0.43 7.97
CA ASN A 45 11.11 -0.40 9.28
C ASN A 45 10.69 -1.81 9.73
N PRO A 46 11.65 -2.70 10.04
CA PRO A 46 11.36 -4.11 10.33
C PRO A 46 10.52 -4.30 11.61
N ASP A 47 10.59 -3.36 12.54
CA ASP A 47 9.84 -3.38 13.80
C ASP A 47 8.35 -3.06 13.63
N LEU A 48 7.97 -2.50 12.48
CA LEU A 48 6.59 -2.10 12.21
C LEU A 48 5.81 -3.21 11.49
N PRO A 49 4.67 -3.65 12.04
CA PRO A 49 3.81 -4.59 11.34
C PRO A 49 3.34 -4.03 10.00
N LEU A 50 3.34 -4.86 8.96
CA LEU A 50 2.87 -4.47 7.62
C LEU A 50 1.45 -3.88 7.62
N LYS A 51 0.59 -4.36 8.52
CA LYS A 51 -0.77 -3.82 8.68
C LYS A 51 -0.73 -2.36 9.14
N PHE A 52 0.10 -2.03 10.12
CA PHE A 52 0.28 -0.67 10.63
C PHE A 52 0.80 0.28 9.55
N ILE A 53 1.77 -0.19 8.75
CA ILE A 53 2.30 0.57 7.60
C ILE A 53 1.17 0.89 6.60
N ARG A 54 0.34 -0.10 6.27
CA ARG A 54 -0.79 0.07 5.34
C ARG A 54 -1.81 1.08 5.83
N GLU A 55 -2.25 0.94 7.08
CA GLU A 55 -3.24 1.82 7.70
C GLU A 55 -2.70 3.25 7.78
N THR A 56 -1.42 3.42 8.10
CA THR A 56 -0.76 4.74 8.14
C THR A 56 -0.69 5.39 6.76
N LEU A 57 -0.36 4.62 5.71
CA LEU A 57 -0.33 5.12 4.33
C LEU A 57 -1.72 5.53 3.84
N GLU A 58 -2.75 4.76 4.22
CA GLU A 58 -4.15 5.08 3.93
C GLU A 58 -4.58 6.36 4.65
N GLY A 59 -4.35 6.47 5.96
CA GLY A 59 -4.66 7.68 6.73
C GLY A 59 -3.92 8.93 6.22
N LYS A 60 -2.67 8.79 5.76
CA LYS A 60 -1.94 9.87 5.09
C LYS A 60 -2.60 10.28 3.77
N ALA A 61 -3.11 9.32 2.99
CA ALA A 61 -3.81 9.61 1.75
C ALA A 61 -5.18 10.26 2.00
N GLU A 62 -5.94 9.79 3.00
CA GLU A 62 -7.21 10.38 3.41
C GLU A 62 -7.04 11.82 3.90
N THR A 63 -6.00 12.08 4.70
CA THR A 63 -5.66 13.44 5.15
C THR A 63 -5.35 14.35 3.96
N LYS A 64 -4.56 13.87 2.99
CA LYS A 64 -4.27 14.63 1.75
C LYS A 64 -5.51 14.86 0.88
N ALA A 65 -6.48 13.94 0.93
CA ALA A 65 -7.75 14.06 0.23
C ALA A 65 -8.75 14.99 0.96
N GLY A 66 -8.37 15.57 2.10
CA GLY A 66 -9.25 16.45 2.90
C GLY A 66 -10.29 15.70 3.73
N LEU A 67 -10.18 14.37 3.84
CA LEU A 67 -11.08 13.53 4.65
C LEU A 67 -10.58 13.38 6.10
N GLY A 68 -9.43 13.98 6.42
CA GLY A 68 -8.88 13.98 7.77
C GLY A 68 -9.81 14.71 8.75
N LYS A 69 -10.04 14.10 9.92
CA LYS A 69 -10.75 14.74 11.04
C LYS A 69 -9.74 15.13 12.10
N GLU A 70 -9.86 16.33 12.65
CA GLU A 70 -9.04 16.75 13.78
C GLU A 70 -9.35 15.91 15.02
N TYR A 71 -8.31 15.31 15.59
CA TYR A 71 -8.43 14.59 16.85
C TYR A 71 -8.56 15.60 18.00
N LYS A 72 -9.73 15.63 18.65
CA LYS A 72 -9.96 16.47 19.83
C LYS A 72 -9.50 15.73 21.07
N PHE A 73 -8.38 16.17 21.65
CA PHE A 73 -7.95 15.70 22.97
C PHE A 73 -8.95 16.21 24.02
N SER A 74 -9.77 15.31 24.56
CA SER A 74 -10.57 15.60 25.75
C SER A 74 -9.77 15.21 26.98
N THR A 75 -9.58 16.16 27.89
CA THR A 75 -9.04 15.87 29.23
C THR A 75 -10.05 15.02 29.98
N ILE A 76 -9.64 13.80 30.34
CA ILE A 76 -10.37 12.96 31.27
C ILE A 76 -10.23 13.65 32.62
N LYS A 77 -11.33 14.18 33.15
CA LYS A 77 -11.39 14.79 34.48
C LYS A 77 -11.61 13.72 35.54
#